data_AF-A0A1L7NW73-F1
#
_entry.id   AF-A0A1L7NW73-F1
#
_cell.length_a   1.000
_cell.length_b   1.000
_cell.length_c   1.000
_cell.angle_alpha   90.00
_cell.angle_beta   90.00
_cell.angle_gamma   90.00
#
_symmetry.space_group_name_H-M   'P 1'
#
loop_
_entity.id
_entity.type
_entity.pdbx_description
1 polymer ?
#
loop_
_entity_poly.entity_id
_entity_poly.type
_entity_poly.pdbx_seq_one_letter_code
_entity_poly.pdbx_strand_id
1 'polypeptide(L)'
;MDTLLKTPNELEFLHPHHGFAVKASAFTSLKPQKQEIRIGSLKSCRNVGRVKASSSALLELVPVTKKENLDFELPMFEPSKGIVVDLAVVGGGPAGLAVAQQVSQAGLSVCSIDPSPKLIWPNNYGVWVDEFEAMDLLDCLDTTWSGAMVYIDDRTTKDLDRPYGRVNRKKLKSKMMQKCIVNGVKFHQAKVIKVIHEESKSMLICSDGVTIQATVVLDATGFSRCLVQYDKPYNPGYQVAYGILAEVEEHPYDLNKMVFMDWRDSHLNSNLELKERNKRIPTFLYAMPFSSQRIFLEETSLVARPGLDMKDIQERMVARLRHLGINVKSIEEDERCVIPMGGPLPVIPQRVVGIGGTAGMVHPSTGYMVARTLAAAPVVANAIIQYLGSERSLLGNELSASVWKDLWPIERRRQREFFCFGMDILLKLDLPATRRFFDAFFDLEPRYWHGFLSSRLFLRELIFFGLSLFSHASNTSRLEIMTKGTLPLVNMINNLLQDID
;
A
#
# COMPACT_ATOMS: atom_id res chain seq x y z
N MET A 1 -11.82 -23.15 44.41
CA MET A 1 -10.82 -24.19 44.13
C MET A 1 -10.25 -23.89 42.76
N ASP A 2 -8.96 -23.62 42.77
CA ASP A 2 -8.15 -23.04 41.70
C ASP A 2 -8.12 -23.87 40.44
N THR A 3 -8.05 -23.20 39.27
CA THR A 3 -6.89 -23.39 38.38
C THR A 3 -6.79 -22.27 37.33
N LEU A 4 -5.67 -21.55 37.44
CA LEU A 4 -5.08 -20.63 36.45
C LEU A 4 -4.73 -21.38 35.17
N LEU A 5 -5.03 -20.82 33.99
CA LEU A 5 -4.25 -21.09 32.77
C LEU A 5 -4.06 -19.81 31.96
N LYS A 6 -2.77 -19.52 31.74
CA LYS A 6 -2.18 -18.37 31.06
C LYS A 6 -2.48 -18.36 29.56
N THR A 7 -2.78 -17.18 29.04
CA THR A 7 -2.69 -16.82 27.62
C THR A 7 -1.24 -16.56 27.20
N PRO A 8 -0.81 -17.00 26.00
CA PRO A 8 0.26 -16.34 25.26
C PRO A 8 -0.31 -15.65 24.01
N ASN A 9 -0.18 -14.32 24.01
CA ASN A 9 -0.11 -13.51 22.79
C ASN A 9 1.28 -13.70 22.18
N GLU A 10 1.36 -14.09 20.92
CA GLU A 10 2.37 -13.69 19.92
C GLU A 10 2.12 -14.50 18.64
N LEU A 11 1.68 -13.84 17.57
CA LEU A 11 1.55 -14.43 16.23
C LEU A 11 2.67 -13.86 15.38
N GLU A 12 3.83 -14.52 15.43
CA GLU A 12 4.85 -14.44 14.39
C GLU A 12 4.42 -15.32 13.21
N PHE A 13 4.54 -14.77 12.00
CA PHE A 13 4.35 -15.51 10.75
C PHE A 13 5.50 -16.50 10.55
N LEU A 14 5.25 -17.80 10.76
CA LEU A 14 6.21 -18.87 10.47
C LEU A 14 6.06 -19.37 9.02
N HIS A 15 7.18 -19.36 8.29
CA HIS A 15 7.37 -20.06 7.02
C HIS A 15 7.51 -21.58 7.22
N PRO A 16 7.11 -22.42 6.23
CA PRO A 16 7.27 -23.86 6.31
C PRO A 16 8.67 -24.31 5.89
N HIS A 17 9.41 -24.95 6.80
CA HIS A 17 10.61 -25.71 6.48
C HIS A 17 10.27 -27.18 6.23
N HIS A 18 10.63 -27.67 5.05
CA HIS A 18 10.59 -29.09 4.70
C HIS A 18 11.60 -29.89 5.53
N GLY A 19 11.13 -31.01 6.09
CA GLY A 19 11.90 -31.91 6.92
C GLY A 19 12.96 -32.71 6.15
N PHE A 20 14.09 -32.91 6.81
CA PHE A 20 15.01 -34.01 6.53
C PHE A 20 15.32 -34.74 7.85
N ALA A 21 15.23 -36.06 7.78
CA ALA A 21 15.33 -36.99 8.90
C ALA A 21 16.76 -37.09 9.45
N VAL A 22 16.88 -37.21 10.78
CA VAL A 22 18.12 -37.60 11.46
C VAL A 22 17.90 -38.93 12.18
N LYS A 23 18.69 -39.94 11.83
CA LYS A 23 18.94 -41.13 12.65
C LYS A 23 20.17 -40.90 13.54
N ALA A 24 20.10 -41.55 14.70
CA ALA A 24 20.88 -41.33 15.91
C ALA A 24 22.32 -41.88 15.91
N SER A 25 22.95 -41.66 17.08
CA SER A 25 24.16 -42.30 17.68
C SER A 25 25.50 -41.62 17.36
N ALA A 26 26.51 -41.62 18.22
CA ALA A 26 26.70 -41.61 19.69
C ALA A 26 28.22 -41.38 19.92
N PHE A 27 28.62 -41.08 21.18
CA PHE A 27 29.97 -41.26 21.76
C PHE A 27 31.08 -40.19 21.60
N THR A 28 31.33 -39.52 22.74
CA THR A 28 32.60 -39.35 23.51
C THR A 28 33.83 -38.58 22.98
N SER A 29 34.16 -37.50 23.72
CA SER A 29 35.36 -37.32 24.59
C SER A 29 36.40 -36.23 24.28
N LEU A 30 36.81 -35.59 25.39
CA LEU A 30 38.14 -35.03 25.75
C LEU A 30 38.58 -33.62 25.27
N LYS A 31 38.51 -32.70 26.26
CA LYS A 31 39.35 -31.53 26.63
C LYS A 31 40.90 -31.79 26.60
N PRO A 32 41.82 -30.83 26.95
CA PRO A 32 41.74 -29.37 27.21
C PRO A 32 42.96 -28.49 26.75
N GLN A 33 42.83 -27.16 26.98
CA GLN A 33 43.81 -26.17 27.52
C GLN A 33 45.12 -25.81 26.80
N LYS A 34 45.35 -24.49 26.65
CA LYS A 34 46.33 -23.74 27.48
C LYS A 34 46.17 -22.21 27.37
N GLN A 35 46.22 -21.56 28.54
CA GLN A 35 46.37 -20.11 28.76
C GLN A 35 47.85 -19.73 28.66
N GLU A 36 48.15 -18.46 28.34
CA GLU A 36 49.06 -17.65 29.17
C GLU A 36 48.96 -16.14 28.89
N ILE A 37 49.27 -15.36 29.92
CA ILE A 37 49.07 -13.92 30.11
C ILE A 37 50.46 -13.29 30.33
N ARG A 38 50.76 -12.08 29.81
CA ARG A 38 51.22 -10.88 30.57
C ARG A 38 51.83 -9.74 29.73
N ILE A 39 51.18 -8.57 29.86
CA ILE A 39 51.66 -7.22 30.26
C ILE A 39 52.80 -6.51 29.48
N GLY A 40 52.44 -5.35 28.90
CA GLY A 40 53.08 -4.05 29.23
C GLY A 40 53.72 -3.25 28.10
N SER A 41 53.10 -2.12 27.70
CA SER A 41 53.79 -0.83 27.44
C SER A 41 52.79 0.29 27.07
N LEU A 42 52.84 1.39 27.81
CA LEU A 42 52.14 2.65 27.56
C LEU A 42 52.88 3.46 26.48
N LYS A 43 52.20 3.80 25.38
CA LYS A 43 52.54 5.01 24.58
C LYS A 43 51.28 5.74 24.14
N SER A 44 51.23 7.00 24.56
CA SER A 44 50.27 8.03 24.19
C SER A 44 50.31 8.31 22.69
N CYS A 45 49.16 8.23 22.02
CA CYS A 45 48.89 8.94 20.78
C CYS A 45 47.47 9.52 20.84
N ARG A 46 47.38 10.84 20.70
CA ARG A 46 46.12 11.58 20.55
C ARG A 46 45.41 11.11 19.28
N ASN A 47 44.45 10.21 19.42
CA ASN A 47 43.46 9.98 18.37
C ASN A 47 42.33 11.00 18.55
N VAL A 48 42.25 11.94 17.61
CA VAL A 48 41.01 12.68 17.36
C VAL A 48 40.01 11.63 16.87
N GLY A 49 39.20 11.14 17.82
CA GLY A 49 38.16 10.16 17.56
C GLY A 49 37.10 10.76 16.66
N ARG A 50 37.23 10.55 15.35
CA ARG A 50 36.11 10.62 14.43
C ARG A 50 35.20 9.45 14.82
N VAL A 51 34.19 9.73 15.64
CA VAL A 51 33.15 8.75 15.99
C VAL A 51 32.50 8.33 14.66
N LYS A 52 32.82 7.12 14.20
CA LYS A 52 32.05 6.47 13.15
C LYS A 52 30.65 6.28 13.71
N ALA A 53 29.69 7.10 13.28
CA ALA A 53 28.29 6.82 13.50
C ALA A 53 27.98 5.43 12.91
N SER A 54 27.69 4.47 13.78
CA SER A 54 27.29 3.12 13.40
C SER A 54 25.99 3.19 12.60
N SER A 55 25.78 2.24 11.70
CA SER A 55 24.50 2.03 10.99
C SER A 55 23.29 1.89 11.91
N SER A 56 23.51 1.68 13.21
CA SER A 56 22.47 1.58 14.23
C SER A 56 21.86 2.92 14.63
N ALA A 57 22.55 4.05 14.44
CA ALA A 57 22.08 5.35 14.93
C ALA A 57 20.72 5.78 14.35
N LEU A 58 20.48 5.61 13.04
CA LEU A 58 19.17 5.92 12.45
C LEU A 58 18.05 5.02 12.99
N LEU A 59 18.34 3.74 13.17
CA LEU A 59 17.39 2.74 13.64
C LEU A 59 17.12 2.87 15.16
N GLU A 60 18.03 3.48 15.90
CA GLU A 60 17.88 3.82 17.33
C GLU A 60 17.06 5.11 17.54
N LEU A 61 16.95 5.97 16.54
CA LEU A 61 16.20 7.24 16.59
C LEU A 61 14.69 7.07 16.31
N VAL A 62 14.21 5.84 16.11
CA VAL A 62 12.81 5.58 15.76
C VAL A 62 11.90 6.03 16.92
N PRO A 63 11.01 7.02 16.71
CA PRO A 63 10.11 7.47 17.74
C PRO A 63 9.11 6.36 18.07
N VAL A 64 8.58 6.39 19.29
CA VAL A 64 7.34 5.67 19.58
C VAL A 64 6.24 6.38 18.78
N THR A 65 5.82 5.80 17.65
CA THR A 65 4.75 6.33 16.79
C THR A 65 3.55 6.68 17.68
N LYS A 66 3.29 7.98 17.90
CA LYS A 66 2.18 8.40 18.74
C LYS A 66 0.89 8.15 17.98
N LYS A 67 0.15 7.13 18.40
CA LYS A 67 -1.21 6.88 17.96
C LYS A 67 -2.09 8.06 18.36
N GLU A 68 -2.30 8.98 17.43
CA GLU A 68 -3.16 10.15 17.63
C GLU A 68 -4.62 9.80 17.30
N ASN A 69 -5.53 10.20 18.18
CA ASN A 69 -6.97 10.05 17.99
C ASN A 69 -7.60 11.38 17.58
N LEU A 70 -8.64 11.30 16.76
CA LEU A 70 -9.54 12.42 16.50
C LEU A 70 -10.41 12.69 17.73
N ASP A 71 -10.60 13.97 18.02
CA ASP A 71 -11.45 14.44 19.10
C ASP A 71 -12.89 14.60 18.61
N PHE A 72 -13.58 13.47 18.48
CA PHE A 72 -15.01 13.41 18.16
C PHE A 72 -15.76 12.57 19.20
N GLU A 73 -16.96 13.03 19.54
CA GLU A 73 -17.98 12.17 20.14
C GLU A 73 -18.67 11.39 19.02
N LEU A 74 -18.60 10.05 19.09
CA LEU A 74 -19.15 9.19 18.05
C LEU A 74 -20.58 8.76 18.44
N PRO A 75 -21.57 8.91 17.56
CA PRO A 75 -22.89 8.32 17.75
C PRO A 75 -22.76 6.79 17.75
N MET A 76 -22.78 6.17 18.94
CA MET A 76 -22.56 4.73 19.05
C MET A 76 -23.79 3.93 18.61
N PHE A 77 -23.55 2.76 18.02
CA PHE A 77 -24.59 1.78 17.73
C PHE A 77 -25.15 1.20 19.03
N GLU A 78 -26.47 1.08 19.13
CA GLU A 78 -27.18 0.56 20.29
C GLU A 78 -27.75 -0.84 19.98
N PRO A 79 -27.13 -1.93 20.47
CA PRO A 79 -27.57 -3.28 20.15
C PRO A 79 -28.99 -3.62 20.61
N SER A 80 -29.46 -3.00 21.69
CA SER A 80 -30.78 -3.23 22.29
C SER A 80 -31.95 -2.86 21.39
N LYS A 81 -31.73 -2.00 20.38
CA LYS A 81 -32.78 -1.56 19.45
C LYS A 81 -33.14 -2.64 18.41
N GLY A 82 -32.30 -3.65 18.20
CA GLY A 82 -32.57 -4.75 17.27
C GLY A 82 -32.80 -4.31 15.81
N ILE A 83 -32.30 -3.13 15.43
CA ILE A 83 -32.53 -2.53 14.12
C ILE A 83 -31.65 -3.22 13.07
N VAL A 84 -32.27 -3.61 11.95
CA VAL A 84 -31.55 -3.98 10.73
C VAL A 84 -31.14 -2.68 10.03
N VAL A 85 -29.84 -2.45 9.87
CA VAL A 85 -29.36 -1.29 9.12
C VAL A 85 -29.34 -1.58 7.62
N ASP A 86 -29.44 -0.54 6.81
CA ASP A 86 -29.38 -0.69 5.35
C ASP A 86 -27.98 -1.13 4.91
N LEU A 87 -26.94 -0.54 5.53
CA LEU A 87 -25.54 -0.83 5.24
C LEU A 87 -24.71 -0.97 6.51
N ALA A 88 -24.01 -2.11 6.64
CA ALA A 88 -22.88 -2.26 7.56
C ALA A 88 -21.56 -2.09 6.79
N VAL A 89 -20.74 -1.12 7.19
CA VAL A 89 -19.39 -0.89 6.65
C VAL A 89 -18.36 -1.42 7.63
N VAL A 90 -17.59 -2.42 7.21
CA VAL A 90 -16.54 -3.04 8.04
C VAL A 90 -15.19 -2.48 7.65
N GLY A 91 -14.63 -1.63 8.52
CA GLY A 91 -13.37 -0.92 8.32
C GLY A 91 -13.56 0.59 8.12
N GLY A 92 -12.94 1.39 8.98
CA GLY A 92 -12.99 2.85 9.03
C GLY A 92 -11.88 3.53 8.22
N GLY A 93 -11.41 2.89 7.14
CA GLY A 93 -10.46 3.46 6.18
C GLY A 93 -11.09 4.50 5.23
N PRO A 94 -10.30 5.15 4.36
CA PRO A 94 -10.82 6.13 3.40
C PRO A 94 -11.96 5.59 2.53
N ALA A 95 -11.83 4.32 2.10
CA ALA A 95 -12.82 3.63 1.28
C ALA A 95 -14.17 3.47 1.98
N GLY A 96 -14.14 2.93 3.20
CA GLY A 96 -15.34 2.66 3.99
C GLY A 96 -16.06 3.95 4.38
N LEU A 97 -15.32 4.95 4.87
CA LEU A 97 -15.91 6.24 5.23
C LEU A 97 -16.50 6.97 4.01
N ALA A 98 -15.86 6.90 2.84
CA ALA A 98 -16.38 7.54 1.64
C ALA A 98 -17.73 6.95 1.18
N VAL A 99 -17.88 5.62 1.26
CA VAL A 99 -19.17 4.97 0.95
C VAL A 99 -20.20 5.24 2.05
N ALA A 100 -19.81 5.10 3.32
CA ALA A 100 -20.69 5.37 4.46
C ALA A 100 -21.27 6.79 4.41
N GLN A 101 -20.44 7.78 4.07
CA GLN A 101 -20.85 9.17 3.93
C GLN A 101 -21.94 9.34 2.86
N GLN A 102 -21.74 8.79 1.67
CA GLN A 102 -22.67 8.99 0.55
C GLN A 102 -23.98 8.22 0.74
N VAL A 103 -23.91 6.99 1.24
CA VAL A 103 -25.10 6.18 1.53
C VAL A 103 -25.94 6.82 2.63
N SER A 104 -25.31 7.29 3.71
CA SER A 104 -26.03 8.01 4.78
C SER A 104 -26.57 9.37 4.34
N GLN A 105 -25.90 10.07 3.42
CA GLN A 105 -26.40 11.32 2.84
C GLN A 105 -27.72 11.13 2.08
N ALA A 106 -27.94 9.94 1.50
CA ALA A 106 -29.19 9.57 0.85
C ALA A 106 -30.31 9.16 1.83
N GLY A 107 -30.07 9.26 3.15
CA GLY A 107 -31.04 8.95 4.20
C GLY A 107 -31.10 7.48 4.63
N LEU A 108 -30.20 6.64 4.10
CA LEU A 108 -30.13 5.22 4.49
C LEU A 108 -29.37 5.05 5.82
N SER A 109 -29.80 4.07 6.61
CA SER A 109 -29.20 3.76 7.91
C SER A 109 -27.87 3.01 7.75
N VAL A 110 -26.80 3.58 8.31
CA VAL A 110 -25.44 3.03 8.18
C VAL A 110 -24.82 2.78 9.55
N CYS A 111 -24.21 1.60 9.70
CA CYS A 111 -23.34 1.28 10.83
C CYS A 111 -21.90 1.09 10.35
N SER A 112 -20.96 1.90 10.84
CA SER A 112 -19.52 1.75 10.60
C SER A 112 -18.87 1.00 11.76
N ILE A 113 -18.26 -0.13 11.45
CA ILE A 113 -17.66 -1.05 12.41
C ILE A 113 -16.14 -1.03 12.21
N ASP A 114 -15.41 -0.56 13.21
CA ASP A 114 -13.95 -0.46 13.16
C ASP A 114 -13.36 -0.64 14.57
N PRO A 115 -12.24 -1.35 14.77
CA PRO A 115 -11.66 -1.55 16.10
C PRO A 115 -11.07 -0.26 16.71
N SER A 116 -10.82 0.77 15.92
CA SER A 116 -10.18 2.02 16.33
C SER A 116 -10.69 3.21 15.50
N PRO A 117 -12.01 3.52 15.54
CA PRO A 117 -12.64 4.45 14.62
C PRO A 117 -12.09 5.88 14.75
N LYS A 118 -11.59 6.26 15.94
CA LYS A 118 -10.98 7.58 16.20
C LYS A 118 -9.51 7.67 15.78
N LEU A 119 -8.80 6.56 15.62
CA LEU A 119 -7.36 6.55 15.37
C LEU A 119 -7.04 7.12 13.99
N ILE A 120 -6.15 8.09 13.88
CA ILE A 120 -5.72 8.62 12.57
C ILE A 120 -5.07 7.50 11.75
N TRP A 121 -5.31 7.50 10.44
CA TRP A 121 -4.77 6.47 9.56
C TRP A 121 -3.24 6.48 9.57
N PRO A 122 -2.57 5.34 9.76
CA PRO A 122 -1.14 5.29 10.03
C PRO A 122 -0.26 5.51 8.79
N ASN A 123 -0.78 5.28 7.58
CA ASN A 123 0.00 5.32 6.34
C ASN A 123 -0.01 6.70 5.70
N ASN A 124 1.11 7.18 5.17
CA ASN A 124 1.15 8.39 4.36
C ASN A 124 0.60 8.13 2.96
N TYR A 125 -0.02 9.17 2.39
CA TYR A 125 -0.56 9.11 1.04
C TYR A 125 0.01 10.26 0.22
N GLY A 126 0.61 9.90 -0.90
CA GLY A 126 0.91 10.83 -1.99
C GLY A 126 -0.14 10.69 -3.08
N VAL A 127 -0.51 11.81 -3.70
CA VAL A 127 -1.51 11.88 -4.76
C VAL A 127 -1.10 12.90 -5.81
N TRP A 128 -1.54 12.72 -7.05
CA TRP A 128 -1.47 13.81 -8.03
C TRP A 128 -2.54 14.85 -7.69
N VAL A 129 -2.17 16.14 -7.69
CA VAL A 129 -3.06 17.22 -7.22
C VAL A 129 -4.36 17.26 -8.02
N ASP A 130 -4.28 17.02 -9.33
CA ASP A 130 -5.44 17.02 -10.23
C ASP A 130 -6.46 15.91 -9.91
N GLU A 131 -6.03 14.81 -9.28
CA GLU A 131 -6.95 13.76 -8.82
C GLU A 131 -7.79 14.22 -7.62
N PHE A 132 -7.18 14.93 -6.68
CA PHE A 132 -7.86 15.48 -5.51
C PHE A 132 -8.71 16.71 -5.85
N GLU A 133 -8.27 17.50 -6.82
CA GLU A 133 -9.06 18.60 -7.39
C GLU A 133 -10.39 18.10 -7.96
N ALA A 134 -10.35 17.04 -8.78
CA ALA A 134 -11.55 16.44 -9.36
C ALA A 134 -12.55 15.88 -8.32
N MET A 135 -12.13 15.72 -7.06
CA MET A 135 -12.94 15.22 -5.95
C MET A 135 -13.28 16.29 -4.90
N ASP A 136 -12.92 17.57 -5.12
CA ASP A 136 -13.06 18.64 -4.14
C ASP A 136 -12.37 18.33 -2.78
N LEU A 137 -11.14 17.81 -2.88
CA LEU A 137 -10.30 17.40 -1.74
C LEU A 137 -8.98 18.17 -1.66
N LEU A 138 -8.79 19.25 -2.41
CA LEU A 138 -7.56 20.07 -2.34
C LEU A 138 -7.27 20.59 -0.93
N ASP A 139 -8.31 20.91 -0.18
CA ASP A 139 -8.18 21.32 1.22
C ASP A 139 -7.60 20.21 2.11
N CYS A 140 -7.63 18.95 1.68
CA CYS A 140 -7.08 17.80 2.41
C CYS A 140 -5.59 17.55 2.13
N LEU A 141 -4.92 18.40 1.35
CA LEU A 141 -3.47 18.33 1.14
C LEU A 141 -2.75 19.18 2.20
N ASP A 142 -1.65 18.68 2.78
CA ASP A 142 -0.81 19.46 3.71
C ASP A 142 0.32 20.21 2.98
N THR A 143 0.88 19.62 1.94
CA THR A 143 1.95 20.20 1.13
C THR A 143 1.82 19.74 -0.31
N THR A 144 2.11 20.65 -1.24
CA THR A 144 2.08 20.40 -2.68
C THR A 144 3.37 20.89 -3.31
N TRP A 145 3.87 20.13 -4.27
CA TRP A 145 5.01 20.47 -5.11
C TRP A 145 4.51 20.72 -6.53
N SER A 146 5.10 21.69 -7.23
CA SER A 146 4.65 22.07 -8.57
C SER A 146 4.93 20.97 -9.61
N GLY A 147 5.88 20.08 -9.31
CA GLY A 147 6.23 18.95 -10.16
C GLY A 147 6.98 17.86 -9.40
N ALA A 148 7.39 16.85 -10.16
CA ALA A 148 8.07 15.66 -9.66
C ALA A 148 9.36 15.40 -10.46
N MET A 149 10.41 14.95 -9.78
CA MET A 149 11.69 14.59 -10.41
C MET A 149 11.90 13.08 -10.41
N VAL A 150 12.39 12.54 -11.52
CA VAL A 150 12.81 11.14 -11.62
C VAL A 150 14.30 11.09 -11.97
N TYR A 151 15.13 10.56 -11.08
CA TYR A 151 16.53 10.27 -11.36
C TYR A 151 16.65 8.84 -11.88
N ILE A 152 16.92 8.70 -13.17
CA ILE A 152 17.13 7.39 -13.80
C ILE A 152 18.51 6.85 -13.39
N ASP A 153 19.53 7.69 -13.48
CA ASP A 153 20.89 7.40 -13.03
C ASP A 153 21.64 8.71 -12.70
N ASP A 154 22.95 8.65 -12.47
CA ASP A 154 23.75 9.83 -12.12
C ASP A 154 23.86 10.86 -13.26
N ARG A 155 23.41 10.53 -14.48
CA ARG A 155 23.52 11.37 -15.69
C ARG A 155 22.17 11.83 -16.21
N THR A 156 21.12 11.04 -15.98
CA THR A 156 19.81 11.21 -16.61
C THR A 156 18.76 11.50 -15.57
N THR A 157 18.09 12.64 -15.73
CA THR A 157 16.99 13.08 -14.86
C THR A 157 15.81 13.50 -15.74
N LYS A 158 14.60 13.12 -15.34
CA LYS A 158 13.35 13.55 -15.96
C LYS A 158 12.62 14.52 -15.03
N ASP A 159 12.09 15.57 -15.63
CA ASP A 159 11.27 16.57 -14.98
C ASP A 159 9.81 16.35 -15.36
N LEU A 160 8.98 16.02 -14.38
CA LEU A 160 7.56 15.76 -14.56
C LEU A 160 6.80 17.01 -14.15
N ASP A 161 6.31 17.74 -15.15
CA ASP A 161 5.46 18.93 -14.98
C ASP A 161 4.02 18.53 -14.63
N ARG A 162 3.87 17.81 -13.52
CA ARG A 162 2.59 17.41 -12.94
C ARG A 162 2.65 17.59 -11.42
N PRO A 163 1.84 18.49 -10.84
CA PRO A 163 1.87 18.73 -9.41
C PRO A 163 1.54 17.48 -8.58
N TYR A 164 2.30 17.29 -7.50
CA TYR A 164 2.14 16.19 -6.57
C TYR A 164 1.86 16.74 -5.17
N GLY A 165 1.07 16.01 -4.37
CA GLY A 165 0.67 16.45 -3.04
C GLY A 165 0.77 15.32 -2.02
N ARG A 166 1.13 15.68 -0.79
CA ARG A 166 0.96 14.82 0.38
C ARG A 166 -0.40 15.10 1.01
N VAL A 167 -1.09 14.03 1.39
CA VAL A 167 -2.42 14.13 2.01
C VAL A 167 -2.28 14.37 3.50
N ASN A 168 -2.98 15.39 4.00
CA ASN A 168 -3.22 15.58 5.42
C ASN A 168 -4.22 14.54 5.92
N ARG A 169 -3.71 13.41 6.43
CA ARG A 169 -4.51 12.26 6.89
C ARG A 169 -5.50 12.64 7.98
N LYS A 170 -5.08 13.51 8.91
CA LYS A 170 -5.93 14.02 10.00
C LYS A 170 -7.11 14.80 9.44
N LYS A 171 -6.85 15.74 8.53
CA LYS A 171 -7.87 16.59 7.91
C LYS A 171 -8.81 15.78 7.01
N LEU A 172 -8.28 14.88 6.18
CA LEU A 172 -9.08 14.00 5.33
C LEU A 172 -10.03 13.12 6.18
N LYS A 173 -9.49 12.44 7.20
CA LYS A 173 -10.32 11.62 8.09
C LYS A 173 -11.33 12.47 8.85
N SER A 174 -10.94 13.64 9.35
CA SER A 174 -11.86 14.54 10.06
C SER A 174 -13.01 15.00 9.17
N LYS A 175 -12.72 15.41 7.92
CA LYS A 175 -13.73 15.84 6.93
C LYS A 175 -14.74 14.74 6.66
N MET A 176 -14.27 13.50 6.45
CA MET A 176 -15.14 12.34 6.21
C MET A 176 -15.94 11.94 7.46
N MET A 177 -15.29 11.87 8.63
CA MET A 177 -15.94 11.53 9.90
C MET A 177 -17.04 12.53 10.25
N GLN A 178 -16.78 13.83 10.13
CA GLN A 178 -17.76 14.87 10.42
C GLN A 178 -19.00 14.72 9.54
N LYS A 179 -18.83 14.48 8.24
CA LYS A 179 -19.97 14.24 7.34
C LYS A 179 -20.74 12.97 7.71
N CYS A 180 -20.06 11.86 8.04
CA CYS A 180 -20.70 10.65 8.53
C CYS A 180 -21.52 10.90 9.81
N ILE A 181 -20.98 11.64 10.77
CA ILE A 181 -21.67 11.98 12.03
C ILE A 181 -22.92 12.82 11.75
N VAL A 182 -22.79 13.88 10.94
CA VAL A 182 -23.91 14.76 10.57
C VAL A 182 -25.01 14.00 9.84
N ASN A 183 -24.65 13.03 8.99
CA ASN A 183 -25.59 12.19 8.26
C ASN A 183 -26.19 11.05 9.13
N GLY A 184 -25.84 10.97 10.42
CA GLY A 184 -26.44 10.01 11.35
C GLY A 184 -25.83 8.61 11.34
N VAL A 185 -24.64 8.42 10.75
CA VAL A 185 -23.92 7.13 10.80
C VAL A 185 -23.69 6.73 12.25
N LYS A 186 -24.01 5.47 12.57
CA LYS A 186 -23.70 4.88 13.88
C LYS A 186 -22.36 4.17 13.83
N PHE A 187 -21.60 4.24 14.92
CA PHE A 187 -20.28 3.63 15.04
C PHE A 187 -20.31 2.48 16.04
N HIS A 188 -19.59 1.41 15.72
CA HIS A 188 -19.38 0.30 16.63
C HIS A 188 -17.88 -0.02 16.71
N GLN A 189 -17.31 0.11 17.90
CA GLN A 189 -15.89 -0.08 18.11
C GLN A 189 -15.58 -1.56 18.38
N ALA A 190 -15.50 -2.35 17.31
CA ALA A 190 -15.19 -3.77 17.41
C ALA A 190 -14.58 -4.29 16.11
N LYS A 191 -14.07 -5.53 16.14
CA LYS A 191 -13.68 -6.27 14.95
C LYS A 191 -14.82 -7.21 14.55
N VAL A 192 -15.22 -7.20 13.28
CA VAL A 192 -16.12 -8.25 12.76
C VAL A 192 -15.32 -9.53 12.56
N ILE A 193 -15.81 -10.62 13.15
CA ILE A 193 -15.17 -11.95 13.08
C ILE A 193 -15.78 -12.78 11.97
N LYS A 194 -17.11 -12.68 11.80
CA LYS A 194 -17.85 -13.53 10.88
C LYS A 194 -19.10 -12.81 10.37
N VAL A 195 -19.50 -13.15 9.16
CA VAL A 195 -20.80 -12.79 8.61
C VAL A 195 -21.58 -14.07 8.30
N ILE A 196 -22.86 -14.07 8.64
CA ILE A 196 -23.81 -15.15 8.32
C ILE A 196 -24.89 -14.53 7.43
N HIS A 197 -25.19 -15.18 6.33
CA HIS A 197 -26.17 -14.70 5.36
C HIS A 197 -27.51 -15.38 5.57
N GLU A 198 -28.56 -14.58 5.60
CA GLU A 198 -29.95 -15.00 5.43
C GLU A 198 -30.43 -14.60 4.02
N GLU A 199 -31.70 -14.85 3.70
CA GLU A 199 -32.25 -14.57 2.38
C GLU A 199 -32.11 -13.09 2.00
N SER A 200 -32.65 -12.19 2.83
CA SER A 200 -32.69 -10.74 2.56
C SER A 200 -31.66 -9.92 3.33
N LYS A 201 -31.08 -10.45 4.40
CA LYS A 201 -30.14 -9.72 5.29
C LYS A 201 -28.93 -10.56 5.68
N SER A 202 -27.97 -9.94 6.34
CA SER A 202 -26.78 -10.59 6.90
C SER A 202 -26.62 -10.23 8.37
N MET A 203 -26.12 -11.16 9.17
CA MET A 203 -25.76 -10.95 10.57
C MET A 203 -24.23 -10.94 10.71
N LEU A 204 -23.70 -9.82 11.17
CA LEU A 204 -22.29 -9.64 11.49
C LEU A 204 -22.07 -9.95 12.96
N ILE A 205 -21.11 -10.81 13.26
CA ILE A 205 -20.72 -11.17 14.63
C ILE A 205 -19.42 -10.43 14.97
N CYS A 206 -19.48 -9.58 15.99
CA CYS A 206 -18.36 -8.76 16.43
C CYS A 206 -17.57 -9.45 17.55
N SER A 207 -16.33 -9.00 17.75
CA SER A 207 -15.38 -9.57 18.72
C SER A 207 -15.77 -9.40 20.19
N ASP A 208 -16.67 -8.49 20.48
CA ASP A 208 -17.24 -8.24 21.81
C ASP A 208 -18.55 -9.04 22.05
N GLY A 209 -18.95 -9.88 21.09
CA GLY A 209 -20.18 -10.68 21.16
C GLY A 209 -21.43 -9.96 20.65
N VAL A 210 -21.34 -8.67 20.28
CA VAL A 210 -22.46 -7.93 19.69
C VAL A 210 -22.74 -8.44 18.28
N THR A 211 -24.01 -8.59 17.94
CA THR A 211 -24.46 -8.88 16.57
C THR A 211 -25.10 -7.65 15.95
N ILE A 212 -24.76 -7.40 14.68
CA ILE A 212 -25.32 -6.32 13.88
C ILE A 212 -25.99 -6.94 12.67
N GLN A 213 -27.24 -6.58 12.40
CA GLN A 213 -27.96 -7.04 11.22
C GLN A 213 -27.93 -5.95 10.15
N ALA A 214 -27.65 -6.32 8.91
CA ALA A 214 -27.63 -5.39 7.80
C ALA A 214 -28.18 -6.00 6.51
N THR A 215 -28.84 -5.19 5.69
CA THR A 215 -29.28 -5.61 4.34
C THR A 215 -28.06 -5.81 3.44
N VAL A 216 -27.12 -4.86 3.45
CA VAL A 216 -25.86 -4.92 2.70
C VAL A 216 -24.66 -4.90 3.65
N VAL A 217 -23.67 -5.73 3.36
CA VAL A 217 -22.37 -5.72 4.04
C VAL A 217 -21.29 -5.27 3.07
N LEU A 218 -20.58 -4.21 3.44
CA LEU A 218 -19.43 -3.70 2.72
C LEU A 218 -18.14 -4.00 3.51
N ASP A 219 -17.32 -4.89 2.96
CA ASP A 219 -15.95 -5.10 3.42
C ASP A 219 -15.05 -3.97 2.89
N ALA A 220 -14.60 -3.12 3.82
CA ALA A 220 -13.63 -2.06 3.58
C ALA A 220 -12.37 -2.27 4.46
N THR A 221 -12.05 -3.52 4.81
CA THR A 221 -10.95 -3.89 5.74
C THR A 221 -9.55 -3.77 5.13
N GLY A 222 -9.41 -3.14 3.96
CA GLY A 222 -8.12 -2.97 3.29
C GLY A 222 -7.50 -4.32 2.91
N PHE A 223 -6.25 -4.57 3.31
CA PHE A 223 -5.52 -5.79 2.95
C PHE A 223 -5.76 -6.98 3.89
N SER A 224 -6.61 -6.81 4.91
CA SER A 224 -6.90 -7.88 5.87
C SER A 224 -7.77 -9.00 5.28
N ARG A 225 -8.48 -8.76 4.15
CA ARG A 225 -9.25 -9.77 3.41
C ARG A 225 -10.15 -10.62 4.31
N CYS A 226 -10.87 -9.96 5.22
CA CYS A 226 -11.54 -10.63 6.32
C CYS A 226 -12.87 -11.27 5.95
N LEU A 227 -13.63 -10.68 5.02
CA LEU A 227 -15.01 -11.08 4.77
C LEU A 227 -15.27 -11.50 3.33
N VAL A 228 -14.71 -10.80 2.35
CA VAL A 228 -14.83 -11.23 0.95
C VAL A 228 -14.04 -12.52 0.70
N GLN A 229 -14.62 -13.37 -0.15
CA GLN A 229 -14.09 -14.68 -0.51
C GLN A 229 -13.24 -14.61 -1.78
N TYR A 230 -12.24 -15.49 -1.84
CA TYR A 230 -11.36 -15.70 -2.99
C TYR A 230 -11.31 -17.20 -3.29
N ASP A 231 -11.29 -17.56 -4.56
CA ASP A 231 -11.22 -18.93 -5.07
C ASP A 231 -9.84 -19.31 -5.64
N LYS A 232 -8.95 -18.32 -5.79
CA LYS A 232 -7.60 -18.47 -6.34
C LYS A 232 -6.53 -18.33 -5.26
N PRO A 233 -5.39 -19.04 -5.39
CA PRO A 233 -4.25 -18.88 -4.48
C PRO A 233 -3.78 -17.43 -4.40
N TYR A 234 -3.57 -16.95 -3.18
CA TYR A 234 -3.12 -15.58 -2.96
C TYR A 234 -1.61 -15.46 -3.11
N ASN A 235 -1.16 -15.04 -4.30
CA ASN A 235 0.26 -14.84 -4.62
C ASN A 235 0.50 -13.52 -5.37
N PRO A 236 0.21 -12.35 -4.76
CA PRO A 236 0.42 -11.06 -5.39
C PRO A 236 1.93 -10.75 -5.53
N GLY A 237 2.27 -9.69 -6.27
CA GLY A 237 3.54 -9.01 -6.05
C GLY A 237 3.47 -8.21 -4.75
N TYR A 238 4.61 -7.73 -4.25
CA TYR A 238 4.65 -6.86 -3.09
C TYR A 238 5.55 -5.66 -3.36
N GLN A 239 5.00 -4.47 -3.13
CA GLN A 239 5.78 -3.25 -2.96
C GLN A 239 6.07 -3.11 -1.47
N VAL A 240 7.33 -2.94 -1.11
CA VAL A 240 7.76 -2.83 0.29
C VAL A 240 8.55 -1.53 0.43
N ALA A 241 8.25 -0.77 1.47
CA ALA A 241 8.88 0.53 1.70
C ALA A 241 9.17 0.78 3.18
N TYR A 242 10.24 1.52 3.43
CA TYR A 242 10.54 2.09 4.74
C TYR A 242 10.69 3.61 4.60
N GLY A 243 9.84 4.33 5.31
CA GLY A 243 9.75 5.78 5.27
C GLY A 243 10.04 6.43 6.62
N ILE A 244 10.57 7.65 6.61
CA ILE A 244 10.70 8.51 7.79
C ILE A 244 10.29 9.94 7.42
N LEU A 245 9.55 10.59 8.32
CA LEU A 245 9.45 12.04 8.38
C LEU A 245 10.47 12.52 9.41
N ALA A 246 11.43 13.34 9.00
CA ALA A 246 12.57 13.67 9.84
C ALA A 246 12.92 15.16 9.80
N GLU A 247 13.42 15.62 10.95
CA GLU A 247 14.25 16.82 11.03
C GLU A 247 15.70 16.44 10.74
N VAL A 248 16.33 17.17 9.83
CA VAL A 248 17.70 16.97 9.36
C VAL A 248 18.52 18.25 9.54
N GLU A 249 19.85 18.14 9.50
CA GLU A 249 20.72 19.32 9.44
C GLU A 249 20.53 20.09 8.14
N GLU A 250 20.55 19.37 7.01
CA GLU A 250 20.24 19.87 5.67
C GLU A 250 19.97 18.69 4.73
N HIS A 251 19.38 18.97 3.56
CA HIS A 251 19.23 17.99 2.48
C HIS A 251 19.43 18.65 1.10
N PRO A 252 19.83 17.88 0.07
CA PRO A 252 20.15 18.45 -1.25
C PRO A 252 18.94 18.68 -2.16
N TYR A 253 17.72 18.34 -1.73
CA TYR A 253 16.52 18.38 -2.58
C TYR A 253 15.91 19.78 -2.72
N ASP A 254 15.41 20.08 -3.92
CA ASP A 254 14.65 21.30 -4.25
C ASP A 254 13.32 21.32 -3.48
N LEU A 255 12.96 22.45 -2.88
CA LEU A 255 11.72 22.60 -2.13
C LEU A 255 10.47 22.72 -3.01
N ASN A 256 10.61 23.09 -4.28
CA ASN A 256 9.49 23.26 -5.20
C ASN A 256 9.05 21.95 -5.86
N LYS A 257 9.90 20.92 -5.82
CA LYS A 257 9.67 19.64 -6.47
C LYS A 257 9.87 18.49 -5.50
N MET A 258 9.06 17.45 -5.67
CA MET A 258 9.29 16.20 -4.96
C MET A 258 10.11 15.24 -5.81
N VAL A 259 10.92 14.39 -5.19
CA VAL A 259 11.61 13.31 -5.89
C VAL A 259 10.70 12.10 -5.93
N PHE A 260 10.19 11.82 -7.12
CA PHE A 260 9.24 10.75 -7.35
C PHE A 260 9.92 9.39 -7.44
N MET A 261 11.04 9.29 -8.16
CA MET A 261 11.81 8.05 -8.15
C MET A 261 13.30 8.35 -8.31
N ASP A 262 14.12 7.98 -7.33
CA ASP A 262 15.58 8.03 -7.44
C ASP A 262 16.21 6.64 -7.53
N TRP A 263 16.48 6.22 -8.76
CA TRP A 263 17.07 4.92 -9.09
C TRP A 263 18.60 4.89 -9.03
N ARG A 264 19.27 5.98 -8.64
CA ARG A 264 20.75 6.02 -8.53
C ARG A 264 21.24 5.05 -7.47
N ASP A 265 22.33 4.35 -7.77
CA ASP A 265 22.93 3.32 -6.90
C ASP A 265 24.41 3.61 -6.56
N SER A 266 24.92 4.79 -6.91
CA SER A 266 26.29 5.24 -6.62
C SER A 266 26.62 5.23 -5.12
N HIS A 267 25.62 5.43 -4.27
CA HIS A 267 25.70 5.29 -2.82
C HIS A 267 26.09 3.87 -2.33
N LEU A 268 25.98 2.85 -3.20
CA LEU A 268 26.33 1.47 -2.90
C LEU A 268 27.73 1.06 -3.37
N ASN A 269 28.49 1.96 -4.02
CA ASN A 269 29.80 1.63 -4.60
C ASN A 269 30.82 1.08 -3.59
N SER A 270 30.71 1.47 -2.31
CA SER A 270 31.58 0.98 -1.24
C SER A 270 31.10 -0.33 -0.58
N ASN A 271 29.94 -0.85 -0.96
CA ASN A 271 29.38 -2.10 -0.44
C ASN A 271 28.90 -2.98 -1.61
N LEU A 272 29.83 -3.78 -2.14
CA LEU A 272 29.59 -4.61 -3.32
C LEU A 272 28.46 -5.63 -3.13
N GLU A 273 28.31 -6.19 -1.93
CA GLU A 273 27.24 -7.15 -1.63
C GLU A 273 25.85 -6.49 -1.72
N LEU A 274 25.69 -5.33 -1.07
CA LEU A 274 24.44 -4.57 -1.12
C LEU A 274 24.16 -4.07 -2.55
N LYS A 275 25.22 -3.71 -3.29
CA LYS A 275 25.11 -3.31 -4.69
C LYS A 275 24.62 -4.45 -5.59
N GLU A 276 25.15 -5.66 -5.45
CA GLU A 276 24.68 -6.81 -6.23
C GLU A 276 23.24 -7.20 -5.86
N ARG A 277 22.86 -7.12 -4.58
CA ARG A 277 21.45 -7.28 -4.15
C ARG A 277 20.53 -6.25 -4.82
N ASN A 278 20.92 -4.98 -4.81
CA ASN A 278 20.17 -3.89 -5.43
C ASN A 278 20.10 -4.00 -6.94
N LYS A 279 21.18 -4.46 -7.59
CA LYS A 279 21.19 -4.72 -9.03
C LYS A 279 20.13 -5.75 -9.42
N ARG A 280 19.98 -6.83 -8.64
CA ARG A 280 19.02 -7.91 -8.92
C ARG A 280 17.57 -7.51 -8.64
N ILE A 281 17.30 -6.89 -7.49
CA ILE A 281 15.97 -6.38 -7.15
C ILE A 281 16.14 -4.95 -6.62
N PRO A 282 15.93 -3.93 -7.47
CA PRO A 282 16.26 -2.56 -7.12
C PRO A 282 15.26 -1.94 -6.15
N THR A 283 15.76 -0.97 -5.40
CA THR A 283 14.95 0.01 -4.70
C THR A 283 15.21 1.40 -5.27
N PHE A 284 14.30 2.32 -4.99
CA PHE A 284 14.43 3.72 -5.31
C PHE A 284 13.98 4.55 -4.12
N LEU A 285 14.40 5.83 -4.07
CA LEU A 285 13.99 6.75 -3.02
C LEU A 285 12.87 7.69 -3.51
N TYR A 286 11.84 7.84 -2.69
CA TYR A 286 10.93 9.00 -2.67
C TYR A 286 11.45 10.06 -1.70
N ALA A 287 11.42 11.34 -2.10
CA ALA A 287 11.76 12.44 -1.21
C ALA A 287 10.75 13.60 -1.34
N MET A 288 10.19 14.03 -0.22
CA MET A 288 9.19 15.08 -0.12
C MET A 288 9.69 16.16 0.85
N PRO A 289 10.39 17.19 0.35
CA PRO A 289 10.97 18.23 1.19
C PRO A 289 9.91 19.27 1.59
N PHE A 290 9.82 19.58 2.89
CA PHE A 290 8.92 20.60 3.46
C PHE A 290 9.64 21.91 3.78
N SER A 291 10.92 21.82 4.10
CA SER A 291 11.85 22.95 4.31
C SER A 291 13.27 22.40 4.23
N SER A 292 14.31 23.26 4.24
CA SER A 292 15.71 22.81 4.20
C SER A 292 16.10 21.84 5.32
N GLN A 293 15.34 21.78 6.41
CA GLN A 293 15.61 20.97 7.59
C GLN A 293 14.52 19.94 7.89
N ARG A 294 13.47 19.84 7.07
CA ARG A 294 12.35 18.91 7.32
C ARG A 294 11.91 18.23 6.04
N ILE A 295 11.97 16.90 6.04
CA ILE A 295 11.77 16.10 4.83
C ILE A 295 11.16 14.73 5.15
N PHE A 296 10.32 14.24 4.25
CA PHE A 296 9.92 12.83 4.22
C PHE A 296 10.76 12.07 3.19
N LEU A 297 11.32 10.94 3.60
CA LEU A 297 12.21 10.10 2.81
C LEU A 297 11.71 8.66 2.89
N GLU A 298 11.56 7.99 1.76
CA GLU A 298 11.09 6.59 1.73
C GLU A 298 11.87 5.79 0.69
N GLU A 299 12.59 4.75 1.14
CA GLU A 299 13.24 3.80 0.24
C GLU A 299 12.25 2.66 -0.07
N THR A 300 12.03 2.39 -1.35
CA THR A 300 10.92 1.57 -1.82
C THR A 300 11.38 0.55 -2.86
N SER A 301 10.99 -0.71 -2.68
CA SER A 301 11.08 -1.73 -3.72
C SER A 301 9.80 -1.71 -4.54
N LEU A 302 9.89 -1.38 -5.84
CA LEU A 302 8.73 -1.17 -6.72
C LEU A 302 7.75 -2.35 -6.71
N VAL A 303 8.25 -3.54 -7.01
CA VAL A 303 7.49 -4.80 -6.91
C VAL A 303 8.45 -5.99 -6.87
N ALA A 304 8.22 -6.91 -5.95
CA ALA A 304 8.95 -8.17 -5.82
C ALA A 304 8.01 -9.33 -5.44
N ARG A 305 8.41 -10.57 -5.74
CA ARG A 305 7.68 -11.78 -5.34
C ARG A 305 8.68 -12.89 -4.95
N PRO A 306 8.82 -13.25 -3.66
CA PRO A 306 8.23 -12.58 -2.49
C PRO A 306 8.73 -11.12 -2.32
N GLY A 307 8.06 -10.33 -1.48
CA GLY A 307 8.49 -8.97 -1.14
C GLY A 307 9.89 -8.94 -0.52
N LEU A 308 10.58 -7.80 -0.66
CA LEU A 308 11.90 -7.61 -0.04
C LEU A 308 11.79 -7.58 1.49
N ASP A 309 12.84 -8.08 2.14
CA ASP A 309 12.97 -7.97 3.59
C ASP A 309 13.12 -6.50 4.00
N MET A 310 12.40 -6.09 5.04
CA MET A 310 12.42 -4.71 5.54
C MET A 310 13.84 -4.26 5.93
N LYS A 311 14.67 -5.17 6.43
CA LYS A 311 16.06 -4.89 6.80
C LYS A 311 16.92 -4.55 5.58
N ASP A 312 16.70 -5.21 4.43
CA ASP A 312 17.41 -4.89 3.20
C ASP A 312 17.11 -3.45 2.76
N ILE A 313 15.84 -3.04 2.82
CA ILE A 313 15.41 -1.68 2.47
C ILE A 313 16.03 -0.66 3.42
N GLN A 314 16.00 -0.92 4.73
CA GLN A 314 16.62 -0.05 5.74
C GLN A 314 18.13 0.09 5.54
N GLU A 315 18.85 -1.00 5.23
CA GLU A 315 20.29 -0.97 4.93
C GLU A 315 20.60 -0.07 3.72
N ARG A 316 19.79 -0.15 2.66
CA ARG A 316 19.93 0.70 1.46
C ARG A 316 19.64 2.16 1.77
N MET A 317 18.57 2.45 2.50
CA MET A 317 18.25 3.81 2.93
C MET A 317 19.40 4.42 3.73
N VAL A 318 19.94 3.71 4.73
CA VAL A 318 21.08 4.19 5.54
C VAL A 318 22.31 4.47 4.68
N ALA A 319 22.61 3.60 3.72
CA ALA A 319 23.72 3.82 2.78
C ALA A 319 23.50 5.08 1.93
N ARG A 320 22.27 5.29 1.45
CA ARG A 320 21.90 6.46 0.65
C ARG A 320 21.99 7.76 1.46
N LEU A 321 21.40 7.82 2.66
CA LEU A 321 21.43 9.03 3.49
C LEU A 321 22.86 9.44 3.84
N ARG A 322 23.72 8.46 4.20
CA ARG A 322 25.14 8.70 4.45
C ARG A 322 25.85 9.25 3.22
N HIS A 323 25.57 8.69 2.04
CA HIS A 323 26.19 9.13 0.80
C HIS A 323 25.78 10.57 0.42
N LEU A 324 24.52 10.93 0.68
CA LEU A 324 23.99 12.26 0.43
C LEU A 324 24.35 13.29 1.51
N GLY A 325 25.00 12.87 2.61
CA GLY A 325 25.32 13.74 3.73
C GLY A 325 24.11 14.17 4.56
N ILE A 326 22.98 13.47 4.46
CA ILE A 326 21.76 13.79 5.20
C ILE A 326 21.92 13.29 6.63
N ASN A 327 22.20 14.20 7.55
CA ASN A 327 22.31 13.92 8.98
C ASN A 327 20.93 14.12 9.65
N VAL A 328 20.34 13.03 10.12
CA VAL A 328 19.04 13.04 10.81
C VAL A 328 19.22 13.44 12.27
N LYS A 329 18.56 14.53 12.69
CA LYS A 329 18.54 15.01 14.08
C LYS A 329 17.49 14.27 14.89
N SER A 330 16.29 14.13 14.33
CA SER A 330 15.17 13.43 14.96
C SER A 330 14.20 12.91 13.91
N ILE A 331 13.59 11.77 14.19
CA ILE A 331 12.50 11.21 13.38
C ILE A 331 11.18 11.58 14.06
N GLU A 332 10.30 12.27 13.34
CA GLU A 332 8.96 12.63 13.79
C GLU A 332 8.00 11.46 13.66
N GLU A 333 8.10 10.72 12.55
CA GLU A 333 7.28 9.56 12.23
C GLU A 333 8.11 8.55 11.42
N ASP A 334 7.86 7.25 11.63
CA ASP A 334 8.33 6.18 10.75
C ASP A 334 7.14 5.47 10.08
N GLU A 335 7.39 4.92 8.90
CA GLU A 335 6.40 4.19 8.12
C GLU A 335 6.99 2.87 7.60
N ARG A 336 6.22 1.80 7.74
CA ARG A 336 6.52 0.48 7.20
C ARG A 336 5.38 0.07 6.31
N CYS A 337 5.63 0.04 5.01
CA CYS A 337 4.61 -0.23 4.03
C CYS A 337 4.84 -1.60 3.37
N VAL A 338 3.79 -2.42 3.32
CA VAL A 338 3.75 -3.67 2.54
C VAL A 338 2.45 -3.65 1.76
N ILE A 339 2.54 -3.32 0.47
CA ILE A 339 1.39 -3.20 -0.42
C ILE A 339 1.33 -4.44 -1.30
N PRO A 340 0.26 -5.26 -1.20
CA PRO A 340 0.01 -6.32 -2.16
C PRO A 340 -0.31 -5.72 -3.53
N MET A 341 0.57 -5.96 -4.48
CA MET A 341 0.49 -5.50 -5.86
C MET A 341 -0.26 -6.55 -6.68
N GLY A 342 -1.45 -6.18 -7.16
CA GLY A 342 -2.28 -7.10 -7.94
C GLY A 342 -2.83 -8.27 -7.10
N GLY A 343 -2.66 -9.50 -7.58
CA GLY A 343 -3.28 -10.69 -7.01
C GLY A 343 -4.64 -11.03 -7.63
N PRO A 344 -5.28 -12.14 -7.21
CA PRO A 344 -6.60 -12.50 -7.73
C PRO A 344 -7.64 -11.46 -7.30
N LEU A 345 -8.61 -11.19 -8.18
CA LEU A 345 -9.85 -10.54 -7.76
C LEU A 345 -10.59 -11.47 -6.79
N PRO A 346 -11.43 -10.92 -5.88
CA PRO A 346 -12.36 -11.74 -5.12
C PRO A 346 -13.33 -12.46 -6.05
N VAL A 347 -14.03 -13.48 -5.54
CA VAL A 347 -15.12 -14.13 -6.27
C VAL A 347 -16.19 -13.07 -6.57
N ILE A 348 -16.50 -12.87 -7.84
CA ILE A 348 -17.47 -11.88 -8.28
C ILE A 348 -18.51 -12.60 -9.16
N PRO A 349 -19.83 -12.48 -8.84
CA PRO A 349 -20.40 -11.82 -7.67
C PRO A 349 -20.34 -12.67 -6.39
N GLN A 350 -20.49 -12.02 -5.23
CA GLN A 350 -20.70 -12.68 -3.93
C GLN A 350 -21.54 -11.81 -2.99
N ARG A 351 -22.02 -12.38 -1.87
CA ARG A 351 -22.96 -11.70 -0.95
C ARG A 351 -22.35 -10.55 -0.14
N VAL A 352 -21.06 -10.60 0.18
CA VAL A 352 -20.36 -9.46 0.77
C VAL A 352 -19.81 -8.58 -0.36
N VAL A 353 -20.16 -7.30 -0.38
CA VAL A 353 -19.56 -6.33 -1.31
C VAL A 353 -18.21 -5.90 -0.76
N GLY A 354 -17.21 -5.69 -1.60
CA GLY A 354 -15.91 -5.17 -1.20
C GLY A 354 -15.60 -3.81 -1.79
N ILE A 355 -14.74 -3.03 -1.13
CA ILE A 355 -14.13 -1.83 -1.71
C ILE A 355 -12.66 -1.67 -1.26
N GLY A 356 -11.84 -1.03 -2.09
CA GLY A 356 -10.43 -0.78 -1.79
C GLY A 356 -9.57 -2.03 -1.91
N GLY A 357 -8.65 -2.23 -0.95
CA GLY A 357 -7.67 -3.32 -0.99
C GLY A 357 -8.31 -4.71 -1.09
N THR A 358 -9.38 -4.96 -0.33
CA THR A 358 -10.09 -6.24 -0.31
C THR A 358 -10.80 -6.52 -1.64
N ALA A 359 -11.20 -5.46 -2.37
CA ALA A 359 -11.80 -5.58 -3.70
C ALA A 359 -10.75 -5.67 -4.83
N GLY A 360 -9.46 -5.75 -4.52
CA GLY A 360 -8.40 -5.86 -5.55
C GLY A 360 -8.15 -4.57 -6.33
N MET A 361 -8.43 -3.40 -5.72
CA MET A 361 -8.34 -2.09 -6.38
C MET A 361 -6.93 -1.48 -6.42
N VAL A 362 -5.94 -2.06 -5.74
CA VAL A 362 -4.54 -1.62 -5.84
C VAL A 362 -4.11 -1.67 -7.30
N HIS A 363 -3.47 -0.61 -7.79
CA HIS A 363 -2.85 -0.61 -9.11
C HIS A 363 -1.70 -1.63 -9.16
N PRO A 364 -1.79 -2.73 -9.92
CA PRO A 364 -0.79 -3.80 -9.90
C PRO A 364 0.65 -3.36 -10.22
N SER A 365 0.84 -2.35 -11.07
CA SER A 365 2.19 -1.89 -11.46
C SER A 365 2.78 -0.74 -10.62
N THR A 366 1.98 -0.02 -9.82
CA THR A 366 2.44 1.23 -9.15
C THR A 366 2.18 1.24 -7.64
N GLY A 367 1.16 0.51 -7.17
CA GLY A 367 0.74 0.51 -5.76
C GLY A 367 -0.28 1.58 -5.42
N TYR A 368 -0.59 2.46 -6.38
CA TYR A 368 -1.57 3.52 -6.17
C TYR A 368 -2.98 2.97 -5.94
N MET A 369 -3.66 3.53 -4.95
CA MET A 369 -4.98 3.06 -4.55
C MET A 369 -5.89 4.18 -4.04
N VAL A 370 -5.39 5.12 -3.23
CA VAL A 370 -6.27 6.07 -2.49
C VAL A 370 -7.18 6.87 -3.41
N ALA A 371 -6.63 7.62 -4.38
CA ALA A 371 -7.43 8.42 -5.31
C ALA A 371 -8.41 7.55 -6.12
N ARG A 372 -7.95 6.40 -6.63
CA ARG A 372 -8.78 5.44 -7.36
C ARG A 372 -9.94 4.92 -6.53
N THR A 373 -9.69 4.58 -5.27
CA THR A 373 -10.73 4.06 -4.36
C THR A 373 -11.73 5.13 -3.97
N LEU A 374 -11.28 6.36 -3.72
CA LEU A 374 -12.19 7.49 -3.45
C LEU A 374 -13.05 7.81 -4.67
N ALA A 375 -12.49 7.75 -5.88
CA ALA A 375 -13.25 7.92 -7.12
C ALA A 375 -14.26 6.78 -7.40
N ALA A 376 -14.03 5.57 -6.87
CA ALA A 376 -14.96 4.45 -6.99
C ALA A 376 -16.03 4.41 -5.90
N ALA A 377 -15.82 5.07 -4.76
CA ALA A 377 -16.78 5.09 -3.66
C ALA A 377 -18.17 5.59 -4.09
N PRO A 378 -18.32 6.65 -4.92
CA PRO A 378 -19.61 7.03 -5.48
C PRO A 378 -20.30 5.96 -6.31
N VAL A 379 -19.54 5.16 -7.08
CA VAL A 379 -20.11 4.08 -7.90
C VAL A 379 -20.75 3.02 -7.00
N VAL A 380 -20.03 2.59 -5.96
CA VAL A 380 -20.54 1.62 -4.98
C VAL A 380 -21.72 2.18 -4.19
N ALA A 381 -21.61 3.42 -3.71
CA ALA A 381 -22.67 4.06 -2.93
C ALA A 381 -23.96 4.23 -3.75
N ASN A 382 -23.87 4.74 -4.97
CA ASN A 382 -25.03 4.95 -5.84
C ASN A 382 -25.72 3.64 -6.21
N ALA A 383 -24.96 2.58 -6.49
CA ALA A 383 -25.52 1.26 -6.73
C ALA A 383 -26.31 0.77 -5.50
N ILE A 384 -25.74 0.87 -4.29
CA ILE A 384 -26.43 0.51 -3.04
C ILE A 384 -27.72 1.32 -2.87
N ILE A 385 -27.66 2.64 -3.04
CA ILE A 385 -28.81 3.55 -2.90
C ILE A 385 -29.92 3.18 -3.88
N GLN A 386 -29.57 3.00 -5.16
CA GLN A 386 -30.52 2.68 -6.21
C GLN A 386 -31.24 1.36 -5.96
N TYR A 387 -30.50 0.30 -5.61
CA TYR A 387 -31.10 -1.03 -5.46
C TYR A 387 -31.91 -1.18 -4.18
N LEU A 388 -31.50 -0.52 -3.09
CA LEU A 388 -32.31 -0.47 -1.86
C LEU A 388 -33.57 0.40 -2.02
N GLY A 389 -33.51 1.49 -2.79
CA GLY A 389 -34.63 2.41 -2.99
C GLY A 389 -35.65 2.02 -4.07
N SER A 390 -35.39 0.97 -4.86
CA SER A 390 -36.26 0.61 -6.00
C SER A 390 -37.51 -0.20 -5.60
N GLU A 391 -38.66 0.06 -6.24
CA GLU A 391 -39.91 -0.70 -6.03
C GLU A 391 -39.80 -2.20 -6.39
N ARG A 392 -38.86 -2.54 -7.27
CA ARG A 392 -38.41 -3.91 -7.56
C ARG A 392 -37.13 -4.21 -6.80
N SER A 393 -37.19 -4.08 -5.47
CA SER A 393 -36.03 -4.20 -4.60
C SER A 393 -35.33 -5.54 -4.84
N LEU A 394 -34.20 -5.52 -5.57
CA LEU A 394 -33.31 -6.65 -5.65
C LEU A 394 -32.83 -6.91 -4.22
N LEU A 395 -32.93 -8.13 -3.74
CA LEU A 395 -32.54 -8.46 -2.38
C LEU A 395 -31.33 -9.36 -2.38
N GLY A 396 -30.53 -9.17 -1.33
CA GLY A 396 -29.47 -10.07 -1.00
C GLY A 396 -28.43 -10.32 -2.08
N ASN A 397 -28.43 -11.51 -2.67
CA ASN A 397 -27.42 -11.91 -3.66
C ASN A 397 -27.51 -11.07 -4.93
N GLU A 398 -28.72 -10.77 -5.41
CA GLU A 398 -28.93 -10.02 -6.66
C GLU A 398 -28.52 -8.55 -6.52
N LEU A 399 -28.82 -7.94 -5.36
CA LEU A 399 -28.35 -6.61 -5.02
C LEU A 399 -26.82 -6.58 -5.00
N SER A 400 -26.21 -7.50 -4.25
CA SER A 400 -24.74 -7.55 -4.11
C SER A 400 -24.06 -7.81 -5.45
N ALA A 401 -24.64 -8.67 -6.29
CA ALA A 401 -24.15 -8.93 -7.64
C ALA A 401 -24.20 -7.68 -8.53
N SER A 402 -25.26 -6.88 -8.40
CA SER A 402 -25.39 -5.64 -9.15
C SER A 402 -24.37 -4.58 -8.71
N VAL A 403 -24.14 -4.44 -7.40
CA VAL A 403 -23.09 -3.55 -6.87
C VAL A 403 -21.69 -4.00 -7.32
N TRP A 404 -21.43 -5.31 -7.32
CA TRP A 404 -20.17 -5.86 -7.85
C TRP A 404 -20.00 -5.60 -9.34
N LYS A 405 -21.07 -5.72 -10.13
CA LYS A 405 -21.06 -5.44 -11.57
C LYS A 405 -20.70 -3.98 -11.86
N ASP A 406 -21.22 -3.05 -11.06
CA ASP A 406 -20.93 -1.61 -11.22
C ASP A 406 -19.51 -1.25 -10.76
N LEU A 407 -18.98 -1.93 -9.73
CA LEU A 407 -17.60 -1.74 -9.27
C LEU A 407 -16.57 -2.33 -10.24
N TRP A 408 -16.83 -3.52 -10.76
CA TRP A 408 -15.95 -4.26 -11.66
C TRP A 408 -16.64 -4.57 -13.00
N PRO A 409 -17.02 -3.55 -13.78
CA PRO A 409 -17.49 -3.78 -15.14
C PRO A 409 -16.34 -4.35 -15.99
N ILE A 410 -16.69 -4.99 -17.10
CA ILE A 410 -15.73 -5.70 -17.95
C ILE A 410 -14.57 -4.80 -18.39
N GLU A 411 -14.81 -3.51 -18.68
CA GLU A 411 -13.77 -2.56 -19.06
C GLU A 411 -12.74 -2.35 -17.95
N ARG A 412 -13.18 -2.34 -16.68
CA ARG A 412 -12.30 -2.19 -15.52
C ARG A 412 -11.53 -3.46 -15.20
N ARG A 413 -12.14 -4.64 -15.39
CA ARG A 413 -11.46 -5.92 -15.25
C ARG A 413 -10.37 -6.08 -16.32
N ARG A 414 -10.69 -5.79 -17.57
CA ARG A 414 -9.72 -5.79 -18.70
C ARG A 414 -8.61 -4.76 -18.54
N GLN A 415 -8.93 -3.55 -18.07
CA GLN A 415 -7.95 -2.54 -17.68
C GLN A 415 -6.99 -3.10 -16.61
N ARG A 416 -7.53 -3.74 -15.58
CA ARG A 416 -6.73 -4.33 -14.50
C ARG A 416 -5.82 -5.45 -15.00
N GLU A 417 -6.30 -6.31 -15.91
CA GLU A 417 -5.47 -7.37 -16.49
C GLU A 417 -4.24 -6.82 -17.24
N PHE A 418 -4.39 -5.68 -17.91
CA PHE A 418 -3.24 -5.01 -18.52
C PHE A 418 -2.23 -4.50 -17.47
N PHE A 419 -2.70 -3.99 -16.34
CA PHE A 419 -1.80 -3.60 -15.25
C PHE A 419 -1.12 -4.81 -14.61
N CYS A 420 -1.81 -5.95 -14.47
CA CYS A 420 -1.22 -7.21 -14.04
C CYS A 420 -0.10 -7.65 -15.00
N PHE A 421 -0.34 -7.56 -16.31
CA PHE A 421 0.68 -7.78 -17.33
C PHE A 421 1.90 -6.87 -17.14
N GLY A 422 1.69 -5.56 -16.93
CA GLY A 422 2.78 -4.62 -16.66
C GLY A 422 3.57 -4.98 -15.41
N MET A 423 2.88 -5.38 -14.33
CA MET A 423 3.52 -5.85 -13.10
C MET A 423 4.38 -7.10 -13.33
N ASP A 424 3.88 -8.07 -14.09
CA ASP A 424 4.60 -9.32 -14.40
C ASP A 424 5.87 -9.08 -15.22
N ILE A 425 5.93 -8.00 -16.01
CA ILE A 425 7.18 -7.54 -16.66
C ILE A 425 8.11 -6.93 -15.61
N LEU A 426 7.61 -5.99 -14.79
CA LEU A 426 8.41 -5.29 -13.78
C LEU A 426 9.07 -6.25 -12.80
N LEU A 427 8.39 -7.33 -12.41
CA LEU A 427 8.92 -8.41 -11.56
C LEU A 427 10.19 -9.09 -12.12
N LYS A 428 10.46 -8.96 -13.42
CA LYS A 428 11.59 -9.59 -14.11
C LYS A 428 12.71 -8.60 -14.47
N LEU A 429 12.57 -7.32 -14.15
CA LEU A 429 13.56 -6.29 -14.48
C LEU A 429 14.61 -6.18 -13.36
N ASP A 430 15.87 -6.21 -13.76
CA ASP A 430 16.99 -5.82 -12.89
C ASP A 430 17.15 -4.29 -12.93
N LEU A 431 18.08 -3.73 -12.16
CA LEU A 431 18.27 -2.27 -12.11
C LEU A 431 18.54 -1.64 -13.49
N PRO A 432 19.49 -2.14 -14.33
CA PRO A 432 19.68 -1.58 -15.67
C PRO A 432 18.43 -1.60 -16.55
N ALA A 433 17.68 -2.71 -16.54
CA ALA A 433 16.44 -2.81 -17.32
C ALA A 433 15.34 -1.87 -16.78
N THR A 434 15.24 -1.75 -15.46
CA THR A 434 14.30 -0.86 -14.78
C THR A 434 14.57 0.60 -15.15
N ARG A 435 15.85 1.02 -15.13
CA ARG A 435 16.26 2.36 -15.54
C ARG A 435 15.85 2.66 -16.98
N ARG A 436 16.15 1.76 -17.92
CA ARG A 436 15.75 1.96 -19.33
C ARG A 436 14.24 1.96 -19.52
N PHE A 437 13.51 1.14 -18.77
CA PHE A 437 12.05 1.11 -18.81
C PHE A 437 11.48 2.47 -18.37
N PHE A 438 11.91 3.01 -17.23
CA PHE A 438 11.42 4.29 -16.73
C PHE A 438 11.88 5.48 -17.54
N ASP A 439 13.09 5.42 -18.12
CA ASP A 439 13.58 6.41 -19.08
C ASP A 439 12.62 6.53 -20.27
N ALA A 440 12.26 5.40 -20.89
CA ALA A 440 11.30 5.37 -21.98
C ALA A 440 9.86 5.71 -21.55
N PHE A 441 9.43 5.27 -20.35
CA PHE A 441 8.08 5.51 -19.83
C PHE A 441 7.79 6.98 -19.59
N PHE A 442 8.76 7.72 -19.02
CA PHE A 442 8.60 9.14 -18.75
C PHE A 442 8.91 10.04 -19.95
N ASP A 443 9.45 9.50 -21.05
CA ASP A 443 9.57 10.20 -22.34
C ASP A 443 8.30 10.12 -23.19
N LEU A 444 7.29 9.35 -22.76
CA LEU A 444 5.99 9.30 -23.43
C LEU A 444 5.24 10.63 -23.30
N GLU A 445 4.33 10.88 -24.24
CA GLU A 445 3.38 12.00 -24.14
C GLU A 445 2.68 12.00 -22.76
N PRO A 446 2.51 13.17 -22.11
CA PRO A 446 1.97 13.28 -20.76
C PRO A 446 0.68 12.48 -20.52
N ARG A 447 -0.25 12.50 -21.48
CA ARG A 447 -1.51 11.74 -21.39
C ARG A 447 -1.33 10.26 -21.07
N TYR A 448 -0.26 9.63 -21.55
CA TYR A 448 -0.01 8.21 -21.40
C TYR A 448 0.46 7.87 -19.99
N TRP A 449 1.55 8.49 -19.53
CA TRP A 449 2.03 8.20 -18.19
C TRP A 449 1.10 8.77 -17.11
N HIS A 450 0.45 9.93 -17.35
CA HIS A 450 -0.57 10.48 -16.45
C HIS A 450 -1.71 9.47 -16.28
N GLY A 451 -2.26 9.01 -17.42
CA GLY A 451 -3.39 8.12 -17.44
C GLY A 451 -3.06 6.72 -16.91
N PHE A 452 -1.84 6.22 -17.14
CA PHE A 452 -1.40 4.94 -16.60
C PHE A 452 -1.32 5.02 -15.07
N LEU A 453 -0.56 5.97 -14.52
CA LEU A 453 -0.39 6.12 -13.06
C LEU A 453 -1.72 6.38 -12.34
N SER A 454 -2.66 7.09 -12.98
CA SER A 454 -3.98 7.41 -12.42
C SER A 454 -5.10 6.42 -12.81
N SER A 455 -4.80 5.29 -13.48
CA SER A 455 -5.81 4.33 -13.96
C SER A 455 -6.93 4.95 -14.83
N ARG A 456 -6.61 5.96 -15.64
CA ARG A 456 -7.54 6.62 -16.58
C ARG A 456 -7.54 6.00 -17.98
N LEU A 457 -6.48 5.28 -18.36
CA LEU A 457 -6.40 4.63 -19.67
C LEU A 457 -7.17 3.30 -19.66
N PHE A 458 -8.05 3.10 -20.64
CA PHE A 458 -8.73 1.81 -20.86
C PHE A 458 -8.00 0.96 -21.90
N LEU A 459 -8.44 -0.29 -22.10
CA LEU A 459 -7.72 -1.31 -22.87
C LEU A 459 -7.20 -0.81 -24.23
N ARG A 460 -8.01 -0.09 -25.02
CA ARG A 460 -7.58 0.45 -26.32
C ARG A 460 -6.43 1.44 -26.17
N GLU A 461 -6.53 2.37 -25.23
CA GLU A 461 -5.50 3.36 -24.94
C GLU A 461 -4.24 2.71 -24.33
N LEU A 462 -4.43 1.66 -23.53
CA LEU A 462 -3.34 0.85 -22.95
C LEU A 462 -2.56 0.08 -24.02
N ILE A 463 -3.24 -0.42 -25.07
CA ILE A 463 -2.56 -1.01 -26.22
C ILE A 463 -1.70 0.05 -26.93
N PHE A 464 -2.24 1.24 -27.19
CA PHE A 464 -1.45 2.32 -27.81
C PHE A 464 -0.32 2.82 -26.90
N PHE A 465 -0.55 2.88 -25.59
CA PHE A 465 0.48 3.13 -24.59
C PHE A 465 1.60 2.09 -24.69
N GLY A 466 1.27 0.79 -24.73
CA GLY A 466 2.25 -0.29 -24.86
C GLY A 466 3.05 -0.21 -26.16
N LEU A 467 2.40 0.11 -27.29
CA LEU A 467 3.05 0.31 -28.58
C LEU A 467 3.97 1.54 -28.57
N SER A 468 3.52 2.65 -27.97
CA SER A 468 4.31 3.87 -27.83
C SER A 468 5.52 3.65 -26.92
N LEU A 469 5.35 2.97 -25.79
CA LEU A 469 6.45 2.56 -24.92
C LEU A 469 7.46 1.70 -25.67
N PHE A 470 6.99 0.72 -26.45
CA PHE A 470 7.85 -0.12 -27.27
C PHE A 470 8.60 0.65 -28.35
N SER A 471 7.97 1.65 -28.98
CA SER A 471 8.63 2.48 -30.00
C SER A 471 9.67 3.43 -29.41
N HIS A 472 9.48 3.93 -28.18
CA HIS A 472 10.46 4.80 -27.51
C HIS A 472 11.57 4.02 -26.79
N ALA A 473 11.32 2.76 -26.45
CA ALA A 473 12.30 1.89 -25.82
C ALA A 473 13.54 1.66 -26.70
N SER A 474 14.73 1.63 -26.07
CA SER A 474 15.97 1.24 -26.77
C SER A 474 15.91 -0.21 -27.28
N ASN A 475 16.73 -0.59 -28.27
CA ASN A 475 16.73 -1.95 -28.83
C ASN A 475 16.91 -3.04 -27.77
N THR A 476 17.79 -2.81 -26.78
CA THR A 476 17.97 -3.71 -25.64
C THR A 476 16.68 -3.84 -24.83
N SER A 477 16.02 -2.71 -24.54
CA SER A 477 14.77 -2.70 -23.77
C SER A 477 13.62 -3.35 -24.53
N ARG A 478 13.55 -3.18 -25.86
CA ARG A 478 12.58 -3.88 -26.72
C ARG A 478 12.76 -5.39 -26.63
N LEU A 479 14.00 -5.87 -26.75
CA LEU A 479 14.31 -7.30 -26.61
C LEU A 479 13.94 -7.81 -25.21
N GLU A 480 14.18 -7.04 -24.16
CA GLU A 480 13.78 -7.39 -22.79
C GLU A 480 12.28 -7.43 -22.61
N ILE A 481 11.55 -6.44 -23.11
CA ILE A 481 10.07 -6.40 -23.08
C ILE A 481 9.51 -7.60 -23.85
N MET A 482 10.06 -7.94 -25.02
CA MET A 482 9.63 -9.12 -25.78
C MET A 482 9.92 -10.41 -25.00
N THR A 483 11.18 -10.64 -24.59
CA THR A 483 11.59 -11.88 -23.92
C THR A 483 10.90 -12.08 -22.57
N LYS A 484 10.82 -11.03 -21.75
CA LYS A 484 10.21 -11.09 -20.41
C LYS A 484 8.69 -10.97 -20.45
N GLY A 485 8.14 -10.29 -21.46
CA GLY A 485 6.72 -9.99 -21.61
C GLY A 485 5.92 -10.97 -22.47
N THR A 486 6.54 -11.86 -23.27
CA THR A 486 5.78 -12.80 -24.13
C THR A 486 4.85 -13.71 -23.32
N LEU A 487 5.36 -14.40 -22.29
CA LEU A 487 4.51 -15.26 -21.46
C LEU A 487 3.42 -14.46 -20.69
N PRO A 488 3.75 -13.33 -20.01
CA PRO A 488 2.73 -12.44 -19.45
C PRO A 488 1.66 -11.97 -20.45
N LEU A 489 2.06 -11.66 -21.70
CA LEU A 489 1.14 -11.23 -22.75
C LEU A 489 0.17 -12.35 -23.14
N VAL A 490 0.67 -13.58 -23.31
CA VAL A 490 -0.17 -14.76 -23.57
C VAL A 490 -1.15 -14.98 -22.42
N ASN A 491 -0.69 -14.88 -21.17
CA ASN A 491 -1.57 -15.01 -20.00
C ASN A 491 -2.66 -13.92 -19.97
N MET A 492 -2.30 -12.67 -20.23
CA MET A 492 -3.26 -11.57 -20.32
C MET A 492 -4.30 -11.84 -21.41
N ILE A 493 -3.89 -12.22 -22.62
CA ILE A 493 -4.80 -12.55 -23.73
C ILE A 493 -5.75 -13.68 -23.34
N ASN A 494 -5.24 -14.75 -22.73
CA ASN A 494 -6.07 -15.86 -22.25
C ASN A 494 -7.10 -15.41 -21.20
N ASN A 495 -6.70 -14.56 -20.25
CA ASN A 495 -7.63 -14.00 -19.25
C ASN A 495 -8.71 -13.12 -19.91
N LEU A 496 -8.32 -12.27 -20.87
CA LEU A 496 -9.25 -11.42 -21.61
C LEU A 496 -10.27 -12.23 -22.44
N LEU A 497 -9.86 -13.39 -22.97
CA LEU A 497 -10.74 -14.30 -23.70
C LEU A 497 -11.71 -15.07 -22.79
N GLN A 498 -11.33 -15.32 -21.53
CA GLN A 498 -12.18 -15.95 -20.53
C GLN A 498 -13.17 -14.97 -19.88
N ASP A 499 -12.85 -13.67 -19.89
CA ASP A 499 -13.69 -12.59 -19.35
C ASP A 499 -14.71 -12.13 -20.41
N ILE A 500 -15.78 -12.93 -20.56
CA ILE A 500 -16.80 -12.79 -21.62
C ILE A 500 -17.99 -11.90 -21.19
N ASP A 501 -18.28 -11.78 -19.89
CA ASP A 501 -19.47 -11.07 -19.36
C ASP A 501 -19.16 -10.09 -18.22
#